data_AF-A0A954GZT4-F1
#
_entry.id   AF-A0A954GZT4-F1
#
_cell.length_a   1.000
_cell.length_b   1.000
_cell.length_c   1.000
_cell.angle_alpha   90.00
_cell.angle_beta   90.00
_cell.angle_gamma   90.00
#
_symmetry.space_group_name_H-M   'P 1'
#
loop_
_entity.id
_entity.type
_entity.pdbx_description
1 polymer ?
#
loop_
_entity_poly.entity_id
_entity_poly.type
_entity_poly.pdbx_seq_one_letter_code
_entity_poly.pdbx_strand_id
1 'polypeptide(L)'
;MTLFLQIVAGFFVALILVGALAFWFIRRKIRKFTQNFGGIIEKALEQAMSGSMVPPFRMHLKLHESDDDEDSPFHHIDDVERLSEQFDGLGFERVADFDVTNMPLGIRGWIHAEHRLFAIVYDHPVGGAICDVSRRYTDMASWTASNSKYDGMNMPPGAHAVFLPESSVEELMQRVLEESPVNNIMPADREKFAYVVEAAYARTMNWNIERGGPTEQEIRRMAEINGDEATDEFVDQVQSAWKRAISEFLSEKALQLWKKDQSLTDAQFDRIQHRLTVIHNRIQPEQMMMAVFPDFELADANMDDEDSDAETRRQARIFEKLKALLRREPVPKAFEKLLQVAGQSEAWALQGSIAKPIQCDIWLRPDDDDVDEEDEEFDTSEYDDEISL
;
A
#
# COMPACT_ATOMS: atom_id res chain seq x y z
N MET A 1 5.45 36.72 -68.47
CA MET A 1 5.12 35.38 -67.93
C MET A 1 6.19 34.81 -67.02
N THR A 2 7.48 34.90 -67.36
CA THR A 2 8.60 34.40 -66.55
C THR A 2 8.66 34.99 -65.13
N LEU A 3 8.49 36.31 -64.99
CA LEU A 3 8.50 36.99 -63.68
C LEU A 3 7.35 36.52 -62.75
N PHE A 4 6.16 36.29 -63.32
CA PHE A 4 4.99 35.82 -62.56
C PHE A 4 5.19 34.39 -62.07
N LEU A 5 5.72 33.49 -62.91
CA LEU A 5 6.06 32.13 -62.48
C LEU A 5 7.14 32.11 -61.39
N GLN A 6 8.12 33.02 -61.44
CA GLN A 6 9.15 33.12 -60.39
C GLN A 6 8.57 33.59 -59.05
N ILE A 7 7.62 34.54 -59.06
CA ILE A 7 6.95 35.01 -57.84
C ILE A 7 6.07 33.90 -57.25
N VAL A 8 5.30 33.20 -58.07
CA VAL A 8 4.45 32.08 -57.62
C VAL A 8 5.29 30.92 -57.09
N ALA A 9 6.38 30.57 -57.77
CA ALA A 9 7.32 29.55 -57.30
C ALA A 9 7.99 29.94 -55.97
N GLY A 10 8.40 31.21 -55.82
CA GLY A 10 8.95 31.72 -54.56
C GLY A 10 7.97 31.64 -53.40
N PHE A 11 6.69 31.95 -53.63
CA PHE A 11 5.65 31.85 -52.62
C PHE A 11 5.40 30.40 -52.18
N PHE A 12 5.37 29.44 -53.13
CA PHE A 12 5.23 28.02 -52.81
C PHE A 12 6.41 27.49 -51.98
N VAL A 13 7.64 27.87 -52.33
CA VAL A 13 8.83 27.49 -51.55
C VAL A 13 8.77 28.07 -50.13
N ALA A 14 8.37 29.34 -49.99
CA ALA A 14 8.22 29.96 -48.68
C ALA A 14 7.15 29.26 -47.81
N LEU A 15 6.02 28.87 -48.41
CA LEU A 15 4.93 28.19 -47.71
C LEU A 15 5.35 26.78 -47.24
N ILE A 16 6.09 26.05 -48.08
CA ILE A 16 6.67 24.75 -47.71
C ILE A 16 7.68 24.90 -46.55
N LEU A 17 8.53 25.94 -46.58
CA LEU A 17 9.48 26.20 -45.51
C LEU A 17 8.80 26.56 -44.18
N VAL A 18 7.72 27.35 -44.22
CA VAL A 18 6.93 27.66 -43.01
C VAL A 18 6.23 26.41 -42.49
N GLY A 19 5.67 25.57 -43.35
CA GLY A 19 5.06 24.29 -42.97
C GLY A 19 6.08 23.34 -42.33
N ALA A 20 7.28 23.25 -42.88
CA ALA A 20 8.37 22.44 -42.33
C ALA A 20 8.85 22.96 -40.97
N LEU A 21 8.97 24.28 -40.80
CA LEU A 21 9.31 24.91 -39.52
C LEU A 21 8.23 24.69 -38.46
N ALA A 22 6.95 24.86 -38.83
CA ALA A 22 5.83 24.59 -37.94
C ALA A 22 5.78 23.12 -37.51
N PHE A 23 5.96 22.19 -38.44
CA PHE A 23 6.06 20.77 -38.15
C PHE A 23 7.23 20.44 -37.23
N TRP A 24 8.42 21.02 -37.49
CA TRP A 24 9.59 20.85 -36.62
C TRP A 24 9.36 21.39 -35.21
N PHE A 25 8.70 22.55 -35.08
CA PHE A 25 8.37 23.16 -33.78
C PHE A 25 7.32 22.35 -33.01
N ILE A 26 6.27 21.87 -33.69
CA ILE A 26 5.24 20.98 -33.13
C ILE A 26 5.89 19.66 -32.69
N ARG A 27 6.71 19.03 -33.53
CA ARG A 27 7.44 17.80 -33.19
C ARG A 27 8.37 18.00 -31.99
N ARG A 28 9.06 19.14 -31.90
CA ARG A 28 9.93 19.47 -30.76
C ARG A 28 9.14 19.73 -29.47
N LYS A 29 7.94 20.33 -29.57
CA LYS A 29 7.06 20.57 -28.42
C LYS A 29 6.38 19.29 -27.93
N ILE A 30 5.91 18.43 -28.86
CA ILE A 30 5.37 17.11 -28.55
C ILE A 30 6.45 16.22 -27.92
N ARG A 31 7.68 16.21 -28.44
CA ARG A 31 8.79 15.44 -27.85
C ARG A 31 9.13 15.88 -26.42
N LYS A 32 9.05 17.19 -26.12
CA LYS A 32 9.21 17.70 -24.76
C LYS A 32 7.99 17.38 -23.87
N PHE A 33 6.79 17.40 -24.43
CA PHE A 33 5.56 17.06 -23.72
C PHE A 33 5.53 15.57 -23.36
N THR A 34 5.88 14.66 -24.28
CA THR A 34 5.95 13.22 -24.01
C THR A 34 7.13 12.83 -23.12
N GLN A 35 8.22 13.60 -23.08
CA GLN A 35 9.31 13.39 -22.11
C GLN A 35 8.91 13.83 -20.69
N ASN A 36 8.00 14.80 -20.55
CA ASN A 36 7.50 15.25 -19.26
C ASN A 36 6.24 14.49 -18.80
N PHE A 37 5.40 14.00 -19.71
CA PHE A 37 4.22 13.18 -19.39
C PHE A 37 4.54 11.69 -19.29
N GLY A 38 5.37 11.18 -20.21
CA GLY A 38 5.78 9.78 -20.23
C GLY A 38 6.61 9.41 -19.02
N GLY A 39 7.55 10.25 -18.60
CA GLY A 39 8.39 9.98 -17.42
C GLY A 39 7.68 10.13 -16.07
N ILE A 40 6.52 10.79 -16.00
CA ILE A 40 5.72 10.87 -14.76
C ILE A 40 4.76 9.69 -14.70
N ILE A 41 4.12 9.34 -15.81
CA ILE A 41 3.26 8.16 -15.88
C ILE A 41 4.09 6.88 -15.78
N GLU A 42 5.25 6.79 -16.42
CA GLU A 42 6.14 5.62 -16.33
C GLU A 42 6.79 5.50 -14.94
N LYS A 43 7.08 6.60 -14.24
CA LYS A 43 7.56 6.56 -12.83
C LYS A 43 6.45 6.34 -11.81
N ALA A 44 5.25 6.84 -12.05
CA ALA A 44 4.07 6.56 -11.23
C ALA A 44 3.58 5.12 -11.46
N LEU A 45 3.69 4.61 -12.69
CA LEU A 45 3.42 3.23 -13.05
C LEU A 45 4.55 2.31 -12.56
N GLU A 46 5.83 2.69 -12.62
CA GLU A 46 6.92 1.98 -11.94
C GLU A 46 6.74 2.03 -10.43
N GLN A 47 6.29 3.13 -9.82
CA GLN A 47 5.96 3.19 -8.38
C GLN A 47 4.77 2.31 -8.04
N ALA A 48 3.75 2.22 -8.90
CA ALA A 48 2.60 1.34 -8.74
C ALA A 48 2.92 -0.13 -9.06
N MET A 49 3.95 -0.40 -9.86
CA MET A 49 4.39 -1.75 -10.26
C MET A 49 5.57 -2.28 -9.42
N SER A 50 6.33 -1.42 -8.74
CA SER A 50 7.44 -1.79 -7.84
C SER A 50 7.12 -1.57 -6.36
N GLY A 51 6.11 -0.77 -6.04
CA GLY A 51 5.56 -0.59 -4.69
C GLY A 51 4.08 -0.93 -4.69
N SER A 52 3.66 -1.79 -3.76
CA SER A 52 2.23 -2.01 -3.48
C SER A 52 1.54 -0.65 -3.25
N MET A 53 0.36 -0.41 -3.85
CA MET A 53 -0.49 0.77 -3.60
C MET A 53 -0.84 0.96 -2.12
N VAL A 54 -0.57 -0.06 -1.30
CA VAL A 54 -0.72 -0.06 0.15
C VAL A 54 0.67 -0.14 0.77
N PRO A 55 1.09 0.85 1.58
CA PRO A 55 2.34 0.76 2.33
C PRO A 55 2.26 -0.39 3.35
N PRO A 56 3.39 -0.98 3.76
CA PRO A 56 3.37 -2.06 4.75
C PRO A 56 2.76 -1.56 6.07
N PHE A 57 1.88 -2.33 6.70
CA PHE A 57 1.24 -1.84 7.94
C PHE A 57 2.16 -1.81 9.16
N ARG A 58 3.38 -2.32 9.03
CA ARG A 58 4.41 -2.30 10.07
C ARG A 58 5.72 -1.89 9.43
N MET A 59 6.43 -1.00 10.10
CA MET A 59 7.81 -0.67 9.79
C MET A 59 8.70 -1.28 10.87
N HIS A 60 9.91 -1.65 10.50
CA HIS A 60 10.94 -2.04 11.44
C HIS A 60 12.25 -1.34 11.08
N LEU A 61 12.77 -0.54 12.00
CA LEU A 61 14.03 0.17 11.84
C LEU A 61 15.17 -0.77 12.23
N LYS A 62 16.03 -1.08 11.27
CA LYS A 62 17.30 -1.77 11.50
C LYS A 62 18.40 -0.73 11.57
N LEU A 63 19.25 -0.83 12.58
CA LEU A 63 20.42 0.03 12.66
C LEU A 63 21.28 -0.17 11.42
N HIS A 64 21.66 0.91 10.77
CA HIS A 64 22.63 0.88 9.69
C HIS A 64 24.04 0.86 10.29
N GLU A 65 24.78 -0.24 10.09
CA GLU A 65 26.09 -0.47 10.72
C GLU A 65 27.29 -0.19 9.79
N SER A 66 27.06 0.08 8.50
CA SER A 66 28.14 0.37 7.56
C SER A 66 28.58 1.83 7.67
N ASP A 67 29.88 2.04 7.81
CA ASP A 67 30.52 3.35 7.63
C ASP A 67 31.01 3.56 6.18
N ASP A 68 30.71 2.61 5.27
CA ASP A 68 31.06 2.72 3.86
C ASP A 68 30.03 3.58 3.12
N ASP A 69 30.50 4.66 2.50
CA ASP A 69 29.66 5.57 1.70
C ASP A 69 28.96 4.85 0.54
N GLU A 70 29.54 3.75 0.04
CA GLU A 70 28.94 2.93 -1.02
C GLU A 70 27.69 2.16 -0.56
N ASP A 71 27.54 1.93 0.74
CA ASP A 71 26.42 1.19 1.35
C ASP A 71 25.40 2.12 2.04
N SER A 72 25.48 3.44 1.83
CA SER A 72 24.57 4.41 2.46
C SER A 72 23.08 4.05 2.27
N PRO A 73 22.25 4.13 3.33
CA PRO A 73 20.80 3.92 3.22
C PRO A 73 20.09 5.11 2.56
N PHE A 74 20.83 6.17 2.20
CA PHE A 74 20.32 7.41 1.62
C PHE A 74 20.68 7.52 0.13
N HIS A 75 19.67 7.76 -0.69
CA HIS A 75 19.73 8.08 -2.11
C HIS A 75 20.05 9.55 -2.40
N HIS A 76 19.72 10.46 -1.47
CA HIS A 76 19.89 11.92 -1.60
C HIS A 76 20.80 12.45 -0.48
N ILE A 77 22.02 11.89 -0.38
CA ILE A 77 22.94 12.15 0.74
C ILE A 77 23.22 13.65 0.95
N ASP A 78 23.39 14.43 -0.12
CA ASP A 78 23.66 15.88 -0.02
C ASP A 78 22.52 16.63 0.70
N ASP A 79 21.27 16.26 0.45
CA ASP A 79 20.12 16.86 1.13
C ASP A 79 19.98 16.38 2.58
N VAL A 80 20.28 15.11 2.82
CA VAL A 80 20.31 14.53 4.18
C VAL A 80 21.38 15.24 5.03
N GLU A 81 22.58 15.44 4.51
CA GLU A 81 23.66 16.14 5.21
C GLU A 81 23.32 17.62 5.43
N ARG A 82 22.76 18.31 4.43
CA ARG A 82 22.28 19.70 4.58
C ARG A 82 21.21 19.86 5.67
N LEU A 83 20.31 18.89 5.81
CA LEU A 83 19.32 18.88 6.90
C LEU A 83 19.99 18.52 8.25
N SER A 84 20.95 17.59 8.24
CA SER A 84 21.71 17.18 9.42
C SER A 84 22.47 18.35 10.05
N GLU A 85 23.15 19.17 9.24
CA GLU A 85 23.86 20.37 9.70
C GLU A 85 22.94 21.38 10.40
N GLN A 86 21.69 21.51 9.94
CA GLN A 86 20.70 22.38 10.59
C GLN A 86 20.25 21.81 11.94
N PHE A 87 20.01 20.50 12.04
CA PHE A 87 19.69 19.85 13.32
C PHE A 87 20.83 20.03 14.33
N ASP A 88 22.07 19.78 13.92
CA ASP A 88 23.25 19.92 14.77
C ASP A 88 23.42 21.38 15.25
N GLY A 89 23.23 22.36 14.35
CA GLY A 89 23.27 23.79 14.68
C GLY A 89 22.20 24.26 15.68
N LEU A 90 21.10 23.51 15.80
CA LEU A 90 19.99 23.78 16.73
C LEU A 90 20.09 22.97 18.04
N GLY A 91 21.18 22.24 18.25
CA GLY A 91 21.41 21.48 19.49
C GLY A 91 20.68 20.14 19.56
N PHE A 92 20.22 19.61 18.42
CA PHE A 92 19.78 18.22 18.37
C PHE A 92 20.98 17.28 18.46
N GLU A 93 20.77 16.12 19.09
CA GLU A 93 21.73 15.04 19.17
C GLU A 93 21.33 13.93 18.21
N ARG A 94 22.22 13.59 17.27
CA ARG A 94 22.02 12.47 16.35
C ARG A 94 21.93 11.14 17.11
N VAL A 95 20.91 10.35 16.80
CA VAL A 95 20.64 9.03 17.38
C VAL A 95 21.35 7.94 16.59
N ALA A 96 20.99 7.77 15.31
CA ALA A 96 21.49 6.73 14.42
C ALA A 96 20.89 6.88 13.01
N ASP A 97 21.45 6.13 12.08
CA ASP A 97 20.90 5.91 10.74
C ASP A 97 20.26 4.53 10.72
N PHE A 98 19.17 4.40 9.98
CA PHE A 98 18.35 3.20 9.97
C PHE A 98 17.90 2.85 8.55
N ASP A 99 17.96 1.56 8.26
CA ASP A 99 17.25 0.94 7.14
C ASP A 99 15.84 0.55 7.57
N VAL A 100 14.85 0.84 6.74
CA VAL A 100 13.49 0.37 6.98
C VAL A 100 13.25 -0.96 6.29
N THR A 101 12.92 -1.99 7.07
CA THR A 101 12.64 -3.32 6.50
C THR A 101 11.39 -3.27 5.63
N ASN A 102 11.44 -3.87 4.43
CA ASN A 102 10.35 -3.95 3.44
C ASN A 102 9.95 -2.62 2.79
N MET A 103 10.77 -1.57 2.87
CA MET A 103 10.61 -0.34 2.09
C MET A 103 11.97 0.26 1.72
N PRO A 104 12.15 0.79 0.50
CA PRO A 104 13.36 1.53 0.13
C PRO A 104 13.31 2.92 0.76
N LEU A 105 13.55 3.00 2.07
CA LEU A 105 13.46 4.22 2.86
C LEU A 105 14.60 4.26 3.88
N GLY A 106 15.47 5.26 3.72
CA GLY A 106 16.50 5.60 4.70
C GLY A 106 15.93 6.54 5.77
N ILE A 107 16.30 6.32 7.02
CA ILE A 107 15.91 7.17 8.15
C ILE A 107 17.15 7.59 8.93
N ARG A 108 17.32 8.89 9.17
CA ARG A 108 18.23 9.41 10.19
C ARG A 108 17.43 10.00 11.34
N GLY A 109 17.82 9.66 12.57
CA GLY A 109 17.10 10.06 13.78
C GLY A 109 17.86 11.05 14.66
N TRP A 110 17.13 11.96 15.30
CA TRP A 110 17.64 12.93 16.27
C TRP A 110 16.72 13.12 17.46
N ILE A 111 17.29 13.59 18.56
CA ILE A 111 16.55 14.05 19.75
C ILE A 111 17.02 15.43 20.20
N HIS A 112 16.13 16.21 20.80
CA HIS A 112 16.49 17.43 21.52
C HIS A 112 16.05 17.30 22.98
N ALA A 113 16.97 16.93 23.87
CA ALA A 113 16.65 16.55 25.25
C ALA A 113 15.99 17.68 26.05
N GLU A 114 16.50 18.91 25.94
CA GLU A 114 15.97 20.08 26.66
C GLU A 114 14.50 20.38 26.30
N HIS A 115 14.17 20.38 25.02
CA HIS A 115 12.82 20.64 24.52
C HIS A 115 11.93 19.40 24.37
N ARG A 116 12.49 18.21 24.64
CA ARG A 116 11.86 16.89 24.51
C ARG A 116 11.24 16.67 23.13
N LEU A 117 12.04 16.92 22.09
CA LEU A 117 11.64 16.75 20.69
C LEU A 117 12.31 15.52 20.09
N PHE A 118 11.61 14.89 19.16
CA PHE A 118 12.14 13.87 18.26
C PHE A 118 12.16 14.46 16.86
N ALA A 119 13.25 14.24 16.12
CA ALA A 119 13.33 14.64 14.73
C ALA A 119 13.80 13.48 13.86
N ILE A 120 13.32 13.47 12.62
CA ILE A 120 13.61 12.45 11.63
C ILE A 120 13.88 13.14 10.30
N VAL A 121 14.91 12.68 9.59
CA VAL A 121 15.06 12.87 8.15
C VAL A 121 14.73 11.54 7.50
N TYR A 122 13.78 11.56 6.58
CA TYR A 122 13.44 10.44 5.71
C TYR A 122 14.03 10.70 4.35
N ASP A 123 14.54 9.65 3.70
CA ASP A 123 14.98 9.72 2.33
C ASP A 123 14.35 8.61 1.49
N HIS A 124 13.49 9.02 0.58
CA HIS A 124 12.81 8.12 -0.35
C HIS A 124 13.40 8.30 -1.75
N PRO A 125 13.71 7.22 -2.52
CA PRO A 125 14.38 7.30 -3.82
C PRO A 125 13.66 8.19 -4.84
N VAL A 126 12.34 8.33 -4.71
CA VAL A 126 11.52 9.20 -5.57
C VAL A 126 11.12 10.51 -4.88
N GLY A 127 10.99 10.48 -3.56
CA GLY A 127 10.41 11.59 -2.79
C GLY A 127 11.44 12.64 -2.36
N GLY A 128 12.73 12.30 -2.44
CA GLY A 128 13.81 13.11 -1.90
C GLY A 128 13.90 13.00 -0.38
N ALA A 129 14.79 13.82 0.19
CA ALA A 129 14.94 13.95 1.64
C ALA A 129 13.96 14.98 2.21
N ILE A 130 13.16 14.55 3.20
CA ILE A 130 12.24 15.40 3.97
C ILE A 130 12.50 15.21 5.46
N CYS A 131 12.07 16.16 6.28
CA CYS A 131 12.25 16.08 7.73
C CYS A 131 11.01 16.47 8.51
N ASP A 132 10.91 15.85 9.69
CA ASP A 132 9.89 16.11 10.70
C ASP A 132 10.55 16.53 12.00
N VAL A 133 9.94 17.49 12.69
CA VAL A 133 10.16 17.77 14.11
C VAL A 133 8.88 17.47 14.85
N SER A 134 8.94 16.59 15.85
CA SER A 134 7.76 16.11 16.56
C SER A 134 7.91 16.15 18.07
N ARG A 135 6.80 16.48 18.73
CA ARG A 135 6.61 16.27 20.16
C ARG A 135 5.65 15.09 20.35
N ARG A 136 6.02 14.18 21.26
CA ARG A 136 5.25 12.99 21.60
C ARG A 136 4.79 13.08 23.05
N TYR A 137 3.61 12.52 23.33
CA TYR A 137 2.99 12.56 24.65
C TYR A 137 2.91 11.17 25.27
N THR A 138 2.71 11.10 26.59
CA THR A 138 2.65 9.82 27.32
C THR A 138 1.48 8.92 26.94
N ASP A 139 0.45 9.46 26.30
CA ASP A 139 -0.68 8.73 25.72
C ASP A 139 -0.48 8.36 24.23
N MET A 140 0.74 8.55 23.70
CA MET A 140 1.11 8.35 22.31
C MET A 140 0.44 9.31 21.30
N ALA A 141 -0.23 10.36 21.79
CA ALA A 141 -0.59 11.50 20.94
C ALA A 141 0.68 12.15 20.36
N SER A 142 0.52 12.99 19.32
CA SER A 142 1.65 13.66 18.69
C SER A 142 1.31 15.00 18.09
N TRP A 143 2.33 15.85 18.03
CA TRP A 143 2.30 17.12 17.33
C TRP A 143 3.56 17.23 16.48
N THR A 144 3.41 17.33 15.16
CA THR A 144 4.52 17.31 14.20
C THR A 144 4.50 18.54 13.30
N ALA A 145 5.66 19.16 13.08
CA ALA A 145 5.88 20.05 11.94
C ALA A 145 6.77 19.33 10.93
N SER A 146 6.38 19.37 9.65
CA SER A 146 7.09 18.69 8.56
C SER A 146 7.42 19.66 7.44
N ASN A 147 8.58 19.51 6.80
CA ASN A 147 8.88 20.23 5.54
C ASN A 147 8.35 19.50 4.30
N SER A 148 7.63 18.38 4.49
CA SER A 148 6.96 17.68 3.41
C SER A 148 5.69 18.42 2.96
N LYS A 149 5.20 18.06 1.78
CA LYS A 149 3.87 18.46 1.33
C LYS A 149 2.81 17.67 2.10
N TYR A 150 1.66 18.29 2.32
CA TYR A 150 0.51 17.57 2.84
C TYR A 150 0.16 16.42 1.90
N ASP A 151 -0.02 15.22 2.46
CA ASP A 151 -0.26 13.99 1.72
C ASP A 151 -1.75 13.75 1.41
N GLY A 152 -2.67 14.62 1.81
CA GLY A 152 -4.11 14.44 1.57
C GLY A 152 -4.83 13.50 2.54
N MET A 153 -4.10 12.84 3.45
CA MET A 153 -4.64 11.86 4.38
C MET A 153 -5.17 12.52 5.66
N ASN A 154 -6.20 11.93 6.27
CA ASN A 154 -6.61 12.33 7.61
C ASN A 154 -5.66 11.72 8.64
N MET A 155 -5.64 12.31 9.84
CA MET A 155 -4.80 11.85 10.96
C MET A 155 -5.63 11.09 12.01
N PRO A 156 -5.04 10.12 12.72
CA PRO A 156 -5.71 9.45 13.83
C PRO A 156 -6.02 10.44 14.97
N PRO A 157 -7.04 10.19 15.81
CA PRO A 157 -7.36 11.03 16.95
C PRO A 157 -6.12 11.33 17.82
N GLY A 158 -5.90 12.59 18.18
CA GLY A 158 -4.75 13.01 18.99
C GLY A 158 -3.41 13.09 18.23
N ALA A 159 -3.37 12.76 16.93
CA ALA A 159 -2.26 13.17 16.08
C ALA A 159 -2.59 14.53 15.42
N HIS A 160 -1.61 15.42 15.43
CA HIS A 160 -1.65 16.70 14.74
C HIS A 160 -0.36 16.89 13.95
N ALA A 161 -0.49 17.37 12.73
CA ALA A 161 0.64 17.68 11.86
C ALA A 161 0.36 18.98 11.10
N VAL A 162 1.40 19.80 10.98
CA VAL A 162 1.43 20.96 10.10
C VAL A 162 2.50 20.74 9.04
N PHE A 163 2.14 21.01 7.78
CA PHE A 163 3.00 20.82 6.64
C PHE A 163 3.46 22.19 6.16
N LEU A 164 4.77 22.42 6.20
CA LEU A 164 5.44 23.67 5.86
C LEU A 164 6.48 23.39 4.76
N PRO A 165 6.05 23.16 3.51
CA PRO A 165 6.97 22.86 2.42
C PRO A 165 8.07 23.91 2.31
N GLU A 166 9.30 23.45 2.05
CA GLU A 166 10.48 24.29 1.87
C GLU A 166 10.96 25.04 3.13
N SER A 167 10.31 24.85 4.29
CA SER A 167 10.76 25.44 5.55
C SER A 167 12.06 24.84 6.07
N SER A 168 12.82 25.66 6.80
CA SER A 168 14.04 25.25 7.50
C SER A 168 13.72 24.44 8.75
N VAL A 169 14.70 23.69 9.26
CA VAL A 169 14.55 22.96 10.54
C VAL A 169 14.23 23.90 11.70
N GLU A 170 14.80 25.10 11.70
CA GLU A 170 14.55 26.14 12.72
C GLU A 170 13.07 26.54 12.73
N GLU A 171 12.48 26.78 11.55
CA GLU A 171 11.06 27.13 11.42
C GLU A 171 10.16 25.98 11.90
N LEU A 172 10.49 24.72 11.55
CA LEU A 172 9.74 23.55 12.03
C LEU A 172 9.82 23.43 13.55
N MET A 173 11.01 23.58 14.13
CA MET A 173 11.22 23.52 15.58
C MET A 173 10.46 24.64 16.30
N GLN A 174 10.58 25.89 15.84
CA GLN A 174 9.87 27.02 16.41
C GLN A 174 8.36 26.78 16.40
N ARG A 175 7.85 26.29 15.27
CA ARG A 175 6.43 25.95 15.09
C ARG A 175 5.96 24.91 16.13
N VAL A 176 6.74 23.85 16.37
CA VAL A 176 6.43 22.87 17.42
C VAL A 176 6.45 23.51 18.81
N LEU A 177 7.45 24.34 19.11
CA LEU A 177 7.58 24.97 20.42
C LEU A 177 6.43 25.93 20.75
N GLU A 178 5.94 26.66 19.76
CA GLU A 178 4.87 27.65 19.92
C GLU A 178 3.47 27.02 20.02
N GLU A 179 3.18 26.01 19.20
CA GLU A 179 1.81 25.52 19.02
C GLU A 179 1.51 24.19 19.73
N SER A 180 2.53 23.39 20.06
CA SER A 180 2.30 22.10 20.69
C SER A 180 2.02 22.22 22.19
N PRO A 181 1.06 21.44 22.73
CA PRO A 181 0.84 21.32 24.17
C PRO A 181 2.13 21.01 24.96
N VAL A 182 2.25 21.60 26.15
CA VAL A 182 3.43 21.43 27.03
C VAL A 182 3.24 20.41 28.16
N ASN A 183 2.02 19.89 28.33
CA ASN A 183 1.70 18.92 29.38
C ASN A 183 1.91 17.49 28.89
N ASN A 184 2.29 16.59 29.80
CA ASN A 184 2.42 15.15 29.52
C ASN A 184 3.38 14.79 28.36
N ILE A 185 4.40 15.62 28.13
CA ILE A 185 5.41 15.36 27.10
C ILE A 185 6.26 14.15 27.50
N MET A 186 6.37 13.18 26.58
CA MET A 186 7.28 12.05 26.73
C MET A 186 8.73 12.55 26.64
N PRO A 187 9.63 12.12 27.55
CA PRO A 187 11.06 12.42 27.41
C PRO A 187 11.62 11.91 26.08
N ALA A 188 12.48 12.73 25.43
CA ALA A 188 13.23 12.29 24.28
C ALA A 188 14.40 11.43 24.74
N ASP A 189 14.33 10.14 24.45
CA ASP A 189 15.19 9.08 24.97
C ASP A 189 15.79 8.34 23.76
N ARG A 190 17.12 8.35 23.67
CA ARG A 190 17.87 7.83 22.51
C ARG A 190 17.62 6.34 22.33
N GLU A 191 17.65 5.60 23.42
CA GLU A 191 17.46 4.16 23.46
C GLU A 191 16.05 3.73 23.06
N LYS A 192 15.07 4.63 23.20
CA LYS A 192 13.67 4.38 22.82
C LYS A 192 13.30 4.92 21.45
N PHE A 193 14.22 5.57 20.73
CA PHE A 193 13.91 6.24 19.47
C PHE A 193 13.21 5.32 18.46
N ALA A 194 13.82 4.19 18.12
CA ALA A 194 13.26 3.25 17.15
C ALA A 194 11.87 2.76 17.57
N TYR A 195 11.70 2.38 18.84
CA TYR A 195 10.40 1.97 19.39
C TYR A 195 9.33 3.07 19.22
N VAL A 196 9.68 4.32 19.51
CA VAL A 196 8.74 5.45 19.41
C VAL A 196 8.31 5.69 17.95
N VAL A 197 9.25 5.62 17.01
CA VAL A 197 8.98 5.78 15.57
C VAL A 197 8.08 4.64 15.06
N GLU A 198 8.45 3.38 15.34
CA GLU A 198 7.67 2.21 14.93
C GLU A 198 6.27 2.21 15.53
N ALA A 199 6.15 2.55 16.82
CA ALA A 199 4.87 2.60 17.51
C ALA A 199 3.98 3.73 16.95
N ALA A 200 4.55 4.88 16.61
CA ALA A 200 3.83 5.97 15.97
C ALA A 200 3.29 5.56 14.59
N TYR A 201 4.11 4.92 13.77
CA TYR A 201 3.70 4.40 12.46
C TYR A 201 2.61 3.33 12.59
N ALA A 202 2.83 2.35 13.47
CA ALA A 202 1.87 1.27 13.70
C ALA A 202 0.52 1.79 14.21
N ARG A 203 0.51 2.87 15.02
CA ARG A 203 -0.72 3.54 15.48
C ARG A 203 -1.52 4.11 14.31
N THR A 204 -0.86 4.84 13.40
CA THR A 204 -1.51 5.40 12.21
C THR A 204 -2.03 4.28 11.30
N MET A 205 -1.23 3.23 11.05
CA MET A 205 -1.65 2.10 10.24
C MET A 205 -2.79 1.30 10.87
N ASN A 206 -2.78 1.08 12.19
CA ASN A 206 -3.89 0.43 12.89
C ASN A 206 -5.18 1.23 12.76
N TRP A 207 -5.12 2.55 12.87
CA TRP A 207 -6.30 3.40 12.68
C TRP A 207 -6.82 3.34 11.23
N ASN A 208 -5.94 3.30 10.23
CA ASN A 208 -6.33 3.07 8.84
C ASN A 208 -6.96 1.68 8.66
N ILE A 209 -6.35 0.64 9.22
CA ILE A 209 -6.91 -0.71 9.23
C ILE A 209 -8.31 -0.69 9.85
N GLU A 210 -8.48 -0.14 11.05
CA GLU A 210 -9.77 -0.10 11.75
C GLU A 210 -10.89 0.52 10.89
N ARG A 211 -10.59 1.58 10.14
CA ARG A 211 -11.53 2.23 9.22
C ARG A 211 -11.75 1.51 7.88
N GLY A 212 -10.94 0.50 7.57
CA GLY A 212 -11.00 -0.22 6.29
C GLY A 212 -10.15 0.39 5.17
N GLY A 213 -9.16 1.21 5.54
CA GLY A 213 -8.28 1.92 4.61
C GLY A 213 -8.62 3.42 4.48
N PRO A 214 -8.00 4.12 3.50
CA PRO A 214 -8.33 5.49 3.18
C PRO A 214 -9.75 5.61 2.62
N THR A 215 -10.43 6.70 2.96
CA THR A 215 -11.74 7.03 2.41
C THR A 215 -11.62 7.49 0.96
N GLU A 216 -12.72 7.42 0.21
CA GLU A 216 -12.79 8.01 -1.14
C GLU A 216 -12.34 9.47 -1.16
N GLN A 217 -12.77 10.29 -0.19
CA GLN A 217 -12.39 11.70 -0.13
C GLN A 217 -10.88 11.87 0.09
N GLU A 218 -10.25 11.04 0.92
CA GLU A 218 -8.78 11.02 1.08
C GLU A 218 -8.10 10.66 -0.25
N ILE A 219 -8.59 9.63 -0.96
CA ILE A 219 -8.03 9.19 -2.24
C ILE A 219 -8.14 10.27 -3.31
N ARG A 220 -9.29 10.93 -3.44
CA ARG A 220 -9.47 12.00 -4.42
C ARG A 220 -8.59 13.22 -4.10
N ARG A 221 -8.42 13.57 -2.82
CA ARG A 221 -7.50 14.64 -2.40
C ARG A 221 -6.04 14.28 -2.70
N MET A 222 -5.64 13.03 -2.45
CA MET A 222 -4.30 12.54 -2.80
C MET A 222 -4.02 12.71 -4.30
N ALA A 223 -4.96 12.25 -5.15
CA ALA A 223 -4.85 12.39 -6.60
C ALA A 223 -4.75 13.86 -7.03
N GLU A 224 -5.61 14.73 -6.49
CA GLU A 224 -5.57 16.17 -6.79
C GLU A 224 -4.23 16.82 -6.39
N ILE A 225 -3.70 16.50 -5.20
CA ILE A 225 -2.41 17.01 -4.72
C ILE A 225 -1.25 16.58 -5.63
N ASN A 226 -1.31 15.35 -6.15
CA ASN A 226 -0.29 14.82 -7.06
C ASN A 226 -0.49 15.27 -8.53
N GLY A 227 -1.60 15.93 -8.84
CA GLY A 227 -1.95 16.33 -10.20
C GLY A 227 -2.47 15.16 -11.06
N ASP A 228 -2.91 14.08 -10.42
CA ASP A 228 -3.48 12.90 -11.06
C ASP A 228 -5.00 13.04 -11.23
N GLU A 229 -5.58 12.26 -12.15
CA GLU A 229 -7.02 12.22 -12.36
C GLU A 229 -7.70 11.34 -11.32
N ALA A 230 -8.58 11.93 -10.51
CA ALA A 230 -9.32 11.25 -9.46
C ALA A 230 -10.57 10.52 -10.01
N THR A 231 -10.40 9.55 -10.91
CA THR A 231 -11.52 8.77 -11.48
C THR A 231 -12.14 7.82 -10.44
N ASP A 232 -13.39 7.42 -10.66
CA ASP A 232 -14.07 6.44 -9.80
C ASP A 232 -13.35 5.08 -9.82
N GLU A 233 -12.86 4.67 -10.99
CA GLU A 233 -12.05 3.45 -11.17
C GLU A 233 -10.77 3.49 -10.34
N PHE A 234 -10.06 4.63 -10.32
CA PHE A 234 -8.86 4.79 -9.49
C PHE A 234 -9.18 4.68 -7.99
N VAL A 235 -10.28 5.30 -7.55
CA VAL A 235 -10.75 5.19 -6.16
C VAL A 235 -11.05 3.73 -5.80
N ASP A 236 -11.80 3.04 -6.64
CA ASP A 236 -12.18 1.64 -6.42
C ASP A 236 -10.94 0.73 -6.40
N GLN A 237 -9.96 0.98 -7.28
CA GLN A 237 -8.70 0.24 -7.31
C GLN A 237 -7.91 0.40 -6.01
N VAL A 238 -7.73 1.64 -5.54
CA VAL A 238 -7.01 1.92 -4.28
C VAL A 238 -7.74 1.30 -3.09
N GLN A 239 -9.07 1.46 -2.99
CA GLN A 239 -9.84 0.86 -1.90
C GLN A 239 -9.77 -0.67 -1.92
N SER A 240 -9.85 -1.29 -3.10
CA SER A 240 -9.76 -2.74 -3.25
C SER A 240 -8.38 -3.26 -2.84
N ALA A 241 -7.32 -2.56 -3.25
CA ALA A 241 -5.95 -2.88 -2.84
C ALA A 241 -5.81 -2.82 -1.30
N TRP A 242 -6.30 -1.76 -0.66
CA TRP A 242 -6.29 -1.63 0.80
C TRP A 242 -7.09 -2.72 1.51
N LYS A 243 -8.30 -3.03 1.03
CA LYS A 243 -9.13 -4.10 1.63
C LYS A 243 -8.44 -5.46 1.57
N ARG A 244 -7.84 -5.80 0.43
CA ARG A 244 -7.06 -7.03 0.25
C ARG A 244 -5.86 -7.07 1.20
N ALA A 245 -5.04 -6.03 1.22
CA ALA A 245 -3.87 -5.97 2.10
C ALA A 245 -4.27 -6.06 3.59
N ILE A 246 -5.34 -5.36 4.00
CA ILE A 246 -5.87 -5.43 5.38
C ILE A 246 -6.28 -6.86 5.72
N SER A 247 -6.98 -7.53 4.80
CA SER A 247 -7.42 -8.92 4.98
C SER A 247 -6.23 -9.87 5.16
N GLU A 248 -5.22 -9.77 4.29
CA GLU A 248 -3.99 -10.58 4.35
C GLU A 248 -3.24 -10.35 5.66
N PHE A 249 -3.06 -9.08 6.05
CA PHE A 249 -2.41 -8.74 7.31
C PHE A 249 -3.12 -9.29 8.53
N LEU A 250 -4.46 -9.21 8.57
CA LEU A 250 -5.25 -9.74 9.69
C LEU A 250 -5.19 -11.27 9.72
N SER A 251 -5.23 -11.92 8.55
CA SER A 251 -5.07 -13.37 8.41
C SER A 251 -3.71 -13.83 8.91
N GLU A 252 -2.62 -13.17 8.49
CA GLU A 252 -1.26 -13.49 8.94
C GLU A 252 -1.15 -13.34 10.48
N LYS A 253 -1.67 -12.24 11.05
CA LYS A 253 -1.65 -12.04 12.50
C LYS A 253 -2.50 -13.07 13.25
N ALA A 254 -3.64 -13.47 12.71
CA ALA A 254 -4.47 -14.53 13.29
C ALA A 254 -3.73 -15.88 13.29
N LEU A 255 -3.07 -16.25 12.18
CA LEU A 255 -2.28 -17.48 12.09
C LEU A 255 -1.12 -17.49 13.08
N GLN A 256 -0.38 -16.38 13.21
CA GLN A 256 0.72 -16.30 14.18
C GLN A 256 0.22 -16.44 15.63
N LEU A 257 -0.94 -15.88 15.95
CA LEU A 257 -1.56 -16.04 17.28
C LEU A 257 -2.05 -17.46 17.51
N TRP A 258 -2.70 -18.08 16.52
CA TRP A 258 -3.14 -19.47 16.58
C TRP A 258 -1.98 -20.45 16.70
N LYS A 259 -0.91 -20.27 15.92
CA LYS A 259 0.33 -21.05 16.03
C LYS A 259 0.86 -21.05 17.46
N LYS A 260 0.89 -19.87 18.09
CA LYS A 260 1.31 -19.71 19.48
C LYS A 260 0.34 -20.37 20.46
N ASP A 261 -0.97 -20.22 20.27
CA ASP A 261 -2.01 -20.81 21.12
C ASP A 261 -1.97 -22.35 21.09
N GLN A 262 -1.83 -22.92 19.90
CA GLN A 262 -1.66 -24.36 19.69
C GLN A 262 -0.26 -24.88 20.06
N SER A 263 0.64 -24.00 20.51
CA SER A 263 2.02 -24.34 20.86
C SER A 263 2.76 -25.10 19.75
N LEU A 264 2.48 -24.78 18.48
CA LEU A 264 3.12 -25.41 17.33
C LEU A 264 4.56 -24.94 17.21
N THR A 265 5.46 -25.88 16.97
CA THR A 265 6.84 -25.55 16.55
C THR A 265 6.84 -24.97 15.14
N ASP A 266 7.90 -24.25 14.77
CA ASP A 266 8.07 -23.71 13.41
C ASP A 266 7.98 -24.84 12.37
N ALA A 267 8.66 -25.96 12.60
CA ALA A 267 8.62 -27.11 11.69
C ALA A 267 7.24 -27.77 11.54
N GLN A 268 6.40 -27.78 12.60
CA GLN A 268 5.02 -28.27 12.48
C GLN A 268 4.15 -27.30 11.70
N PHE A 269 4.27 -26.01 11.99
CA PHE A 269 3.52 -24.97 11.30
C PHE A 269 3.89 -24.92 9.83
N ASP A 270 5.17 -24.98 9.49
CA ASP A 270 5.66 -24.91 8.11
C ASP A 270 5.09 -26.01 7.22
N ARG A 271 4.86 -27.20 7.79
CA ARG A 271 4.24 -28.34 7.07
C ARG A 271 2.79 -28.12 6.68
N ILE A 272 2.07 -27.27 7.40
CA ILE A 272 0.61 -27.09 7.18
C ILE A 272 0.25 -25.68 6.75
N GLN A 273 1.13 -24.68 6.92
CA GLN A 273 0.79 -23.27 6.74
C GLN A 273 0.26 -22.93 5.35
N HIS A 274 0.75 -23.61 4.31
CA HIS A 274 0.35 -23.40 2.92
C HIS A 274 -1.07 -23.94 2.63
N ARG A 275 -1.62 -24.79 3.52
CA ARG A 275 -2.99 -25.33 3.46
C ARG A 275 -3.93 -24.65 4.46
N LEU A 276 -3.44 -23.77 5.31
CA LEU A 276 -4.27 -23.05 6.26
C LEU A 276 -4.95 -21.85 5.59
N THR A 277 -6.25 -21.73 5.77
CA THR A 277 -7.05 -20.58 5.33
C THR A 277 -7.72 -19.93 6.52
N VAL A 278 -7.61 -18.61 6.63
CA VAL A 278 -8.28 -17.83 7.68
C VAL A 278 -9.55 -17.20 7.12
N ILE A 279 -10.69 -17.50 7.74
CA ILE A 279 -11.99 -16.98 7.35
C ILE A 279 -12.45 -15.96 8.40
N HIS A 280 -12.55 -14.69 7.99
CA HIS A 280 -12.91 -13.59 8.89
C HIS A 280 -13.77 -12.54 8.17
N ASN A 281 -14.46 -11.68 8.91
CA ASN A 281 -15.45 -10.73 8.35
C ASN A 281 -14.89 -9.61 7.42
N ARG A 282 -13.59 -9.65 7.11
CA ARG A 282 -12.91 -8.70 6.21
C ARG A 282 -12.26 -9.39 5.00
N ILE A 283 -12.38 -10.71 4.90
CA ILE A 283 -11.94 -11.45 3.73
C ILE A 283 -12.74 -11.00 2.51
N GLN A 284 -12.05 -10.82 1.39
CA GLN A 284 -12.69 -10.45 0.14
C GLN A 284 -13.24 -11.70 -0.57
N PRO A 285 -14.34 -11.58 -1.34
CA PRO A 285 -14.91 -12.71 -2.09
C PRO A 285 -13.87 -13.42 -2.97
N GLU A 286 -12.94 -12.67 -3.57
CA GLU A 286 -11.87 -13.17 -4.43
C GLU A 286 -10.91 -14.07 -3.65
N GLN A 287 -10.55 -13.66 -2.43
CA GLN A 287 -9.66 -14.43 -1.56
C GLN A 287 -10.31 -15.75 -1.11
N MET A 288 -11.63 -15.75 -0.89
CA MET A 288 -12.37 -16.98 -0.63
C MET A 288 -12.41 -17.91 -1.84
N MET A 289 -12.65 -17.35 -3.04
CA MET A 289 -12.63 -18.15 -4.27
C MET A 289 -11.25 -18.78 -4.48
N MET A 290 -10.17 -17.99 -4.38
CA MET A 290 -8.80 -18.50 -4.53
C MET A 290 -8.43 -19.57 -3.50
N ALA A 291 -9.02 -19.53 -2.30
CA ALA A 291 -8.79 -20.56 -1.29
C ALA A 291 -9.41 -21.91 -1.66
N VAL A 292 -10.62 -21.90 -2.26
CA VAL A 292 -11.39 -23.11 -2.62
C VAL A 292 -11.07 -23.61 -4.03
N PHE A 293 -10.79 -22.68 -4.95
CA PHE A 293 -10.47 -22.90 -6.35
C PHE A 293 -9.11 -22.25 -6.64
N PRO A 294 -7.99 -22.99 -6.48
CA PRO A 294 -6.65 -22.43 -6.65
C PRO A 294 -6.40 -21.81 -8.04
N ASP A 295 -7.07 -22.33 -9.06
CA ASP A 295 -6.98 -21.86 -10.45
C ASP A 295 -7.94 -20.70 -10.77
N PHE A 296 -8.65 -20.15 -9.79
CA PHE A 296 -9.57 -19.04 -10.00
C PHE A 296 -8.81 -17.74 -10.34
N GLU A 297 -9.02 -17.24 -11.56
CA GLU A 297 -8.52 -15.94 -12.00
C GLU A 297 -9.65 -14.90 -12.11
N LEU A 298 -9.46 -13.74 -11.44
CA LEU A 298 -10.47 -12.67 -11.43
C LEU A 298 -10.70 -12.03 -12.80
N ALA A 299 -9.66 -12.02 -13.66
CA ALA A 299 -9.74 -11.46 -15.00
C ALA A 299 -10.80 -12.16 -15.85
N ASP A 300 -10.92 -13.48 -15.69
CA ASP A 300 -11.83 -14.31 -16.46
C ASP A 300 -13.28 -14.19 -15.99
N ALA A 301 -13.51 -13.83 -14.72
CA ALA A 301 -14.85 -13.67 -14.16
C ALA A 301 -15.62 -12.44 -14.69
N ASN A 302 -14.93 -11.45 -15.27
CA ASN A 302 -15.53 -10.23 -15.80
C ASN A 302 -15.68 -10.23 -17.33
N MET A 303 -15.15 -11.24 -18.02
CA MET A 303 -15.25 -11.34 -19.47
C MET A 303 -16.49 -12.15 -19.83
N ASP A 304 -17.45 -11.51 -20.49
CA ASP A 304 -18.55 -12.17 -21.21
C ASP A 304 -18.01 -12.78 -22.52
N ASP A 305 -16.85 -13.45 -22.42
CA ASP A 305 -16.17 -14.05 -23.57
C ASP A 305 -16.85 -15.39 -23.84
N GLU A 306 -17.54 -15.48 -24.98
CA GLU A 306 -18.16 -16.72 -25.45
C GLU A 306 -17.14 -17.87 -25.56
N ASP A 307 -15.85 -17.52 -25.69
CA ASP A 307 -14.71 -18.44 -25.81
C ASP A 307 -14.18 -18.97 -24.46
N SER A 308 -14.69 -18.50 -23.31
CA SER A 308 -14.35 -19.07 -22.00
C SER A 308 -14.79 -20.54 -21.90
N ASP A 309 -14.01 -21.37 -21.19
CA ASP A 309 -14.42 -22.76 -20.99
C ASP A 309 -15.59 -22.88 -20.00
N ALA A 310 -16.17 -24.08 -19.90
CA ALA A 310 -17.33 -24.32 -19.04
C ALA A 310 -17.02 -24.12 -17.55
N GLU A 311 -15.79 -24.41 -17.12
CA GLU A 311 -15.37 -24.32 -15.72
C GLU A 311 -15.16 -22.85 -15.32
N THR A 312 -14.50 -22.05 -16.17
CA THR A 312 -14.38 -20.60 -15.98
C THR A 312 -15.75 -19.95 -15.80
N ARG A 313 -16.73 -20.27 -16.67
CA ARG A 313 -18.11 -19.75 -16.55
C ARG A 313 -18.79 -20.21 -15.27
N ARG A 314 -18.57 -21.47 -14.86
CA ARG A 314 -19.09 -22.01 -13.61
C ARG A 314 -18.52 -21.24 -12.41
N GLN A 315 -17.21 -21.02 -12.37
CA GLN A 315 -16.54 -20.28 -11.31
C GLN A 315 -17.01 -18.82 -11.25
N ALA A 316 -17.18 -18.15 -12.40
CA ALA A 316 -17.73 -16.79 -12.47
C ALA A 316 -19.16 -16.73 -11.88
N ARG A 317 -20.03 -17.70 -12.20
CA ARG A 317 -21.37 -17.81 -11.61
C ARG A 317 -21.32 -18.03 -10.10
N ILE A 318 -20.42 -18.90 -9.62
CA ILE A 318 -20.22 -19.16 -8.18
C ILE A 318 -19.75 -17.87 -7.49
N PHE A 319 -18.81 -17.14 -8.10
CA PHE A 319 -18.29 -15.89 -7.56
C PHE A 319 -19.38 -14.80 -7.41
N GLU A 320 -20.24 -14.61 -8.42
CA GLU A 320 -21.39 -13.70 -8.31
C GLU A 320 -22.35 -14.10 -7.19
N LYS A 321 -22.63 -15.41 -7.06
CA LYS A 321 -23.46 -15.95 -5.97
C LYS A 321 -22.80 -15.71 -4.61
N LEU A 322 -21.50 -15.91 -4.49
CA LEU A 322 -20.74 -15.67 -3.27
C LEU A 322 -20.79 -14.19 -2.86
N LYS A 323 -20.64 -13.26 -3.80
CA LYS A 323 -20.81 -11.81 -3.54
C LYS A 323 -22.20 -11.50 -3.01
N ALA A 324 -23.24 -12.09 -3.60
CA ALA A 324 -24.62 -11.93 -3.11
C ALA A 324 -24.81 -12.55 -1.71
N LEU A 325 -24.17 -13.69 -1.44
CA LEU A 325 -24.25 -14.42 -0.19
C LEU A 325 -23.60 -13.65 0.98
N LEU A 326 -22.41 -13.11 0.76
CA LEU A 326 -21.67 -12.30 1.75
C LEU A 326 -22.39 -11.02 2.17
N ARG A 327 -23.35 -10.54 1.36
CA ARG A 327 -24.23 -9.41 1.73
C ARG A 327 -25.36 -9.80 2.67
N ARG A 328 -25.69 -11.09 2.78
CA ARG A 328 -26.88 -11.60 3.48
C ARG A 328 -26.55 -12.48 4.67
N GLU A 329 -25.43 -13.19 4.63
CA GLU A 329 -25.04 -14.18 5.62
C GLU A 329 -23.72 -13.79 6.32
N PRO A 330 -23.51 -14.24 7.56
CA PRO A 330 -22.21 -14.16 8.20
C PRO A 330 -21.13 -14.88 7.38
N VAL A 331 -19.93 -14.32 7.36
CA VAL A 331 -18.82 -14.80 6.52
C VAL A 331 -18.47 -16.29 6.71
N PRO A 332 -18.38 -16.84 7.94
CA PRO A 332 -18.13 -18.28 8.12
C PRO A 332 -19.19 -19.17 7.46
N LYS A 333 -20.47 -18.80 7.57
CA LYS A 333 -21.57 -19.54 6.95
C LYS A 333 -21.58 -19.42 5.42
N ALA A 334 -21.17 -18.25 4.90
CA ALA A 334 -20.99 -18.08 3.45
C ALA A 334 -19.86 -18.98 2.91
N PHE A 335 -18.78 -19.13 3.67
CA PHE A 335 -17.68 -20.03 3.33
C PHE A 335 -18.11 -21.51 3.37
N GLU A 336 -18.82 -21.96 4.41
CA GLU A 336 -19.36 -23.33 4.47
C GLU A 336 -20.28 -23.65 3.27
N LYS A 337 -21.13 -22.70 2.87
CA LYS A 337 -21.97 -22.84 1.66
C LYS A 337 -21.15 -22.88 0.38
N LEU A 338 -20.06 -22.10 0.28
CA LEU A 338 -19.13 -22.17 -0.83
C LEU A 338 -18.50 -23.56 -0.94
N LEU A 339 -18.06 -24.14 0.18
CA LEU A 339 -17.51 -25.50 0.22
C LEU A 339 -18.54 -26.56 -0.20
N GLN A 340 -19.81 -26.41 0.18
CA GLN A 340 -20.89 -27.30 -0.26
C GLN A 340 -21.10 -27.25 -1.78
N VAL A 341 -21.16 -26.04 -2.35
CA VAL A 341 -21.32 -25.84 -3.81
C VAL A 341 -20.11 -26.36 -4.58
N ALA A 342 -18.92 -26.25 -3.99
CA ALA A 342 -17.68 -26.78 -4.54
C ALA A 342 -17.57 -28.31 -4.41
N GLY A 343 -18.46 -28.98 -3.69
CA GLY A 343 -18.34 -30.42 -3.38
C GLY A 343 -17.20 -30.75 -2.41
N GLN A 344 -16.63 -29.75 -1.72
CA GLN A 344 -15.45 -29.90 -0.85
C GLN A 344 -15.79 -29.88 0.65
N SER A 345 -17.07 -29.89 1.03
CA SER A 345 -17.49 -29.70 2.44
C SER A 345 -16.94 -30.75 3.42
N GLU A 346 -16.68 -31.98 2.97
CA GLU A 346 -16.13 -33.05 3.83
C GLU A 346 -14.59 -33.06 3.85
N ALA A 347 -13.94 -32.42 2.88
CA ALA A 347 -12.49 -32.42 2.72
C ALA A 347 -11.79 -31.36 3.60
N TRP A 348 -12.49 -30.27 3.91
CA TRP A 348 -11.95 -29.17 4.73
C TRP A 348 -12.21 -29.40 6.21
N ALA A 349 -11.19 -29.16 7.04
CA ALA A 349 -11.29 -29.35 8.49
C ALA A 349 -11.08 -28.04 9.26
N LEU A 350 -12.07 -27.65 10.09
CA LEU A 350 -11.94 -26.54 11.03
C LEU A 350 -10.91 -26.88 12.12
N GLN A 351 -9.81 -26.13 12.17
CA GLN A 351 -8.72 -26.32 13.14
C GLN A 351 -8.94 -25.54 14.44
N GLY A 352 -9.68 -24.44 14.38
CA GLY A 352 -10.01 -23.63 15.55
C GLY A 352 -10.47 -22.23 15.19
N SER A 353 -10.75 -21.44 16.23
CA SER A 353 -11.20 -20.05 16.09
C SER A 353 -10.40 -19.13 17.00
N ILE A 354 -10.13 -17.92 16.53
CA ILE A 354 -9.39 -16.90 17.27
C ILE A 354 -10.23 -15.62 17.33
N ALA A 355 -10.19 -14.92 18.46
CA ALA A 355 -10.94 -13.67 18.67
C ALA A 355 -10.15 -12.39 18.35
N LYS A 356 -8.83 -12.47 18.20
CA LYS A 356 -7.92 -11.33 17.98
C LYS A 356 -6.90 -11.63 16.87
N PRO A 357 -6.47 -10.66 16.05
CA PRO A 357 -6.90 -9.25 16.06
C PRO A 357 -8.33 -9.04 15.53
N ILE A 358 -8.88 -10.06 14.89
CA ILE A 358 -10.23 -10.14 14.35
C ILE A 358 -10.83 -11.49 14.74
N GLN A 359 -12.15 -11.57 14.90
CA GLN A 359 -12.81 -12.86 15.07
C GLN A 359 -12.73 -13.64 13.75
N CYS A 360 -12.14 -14.82 13.80
CA CYS A 360 -11.91 -15.65 12.63
C CYS A 360 -11.91 -17.15 12.94
N ASP A 361 -12.17 -17.93 11.90
CA ASP A 361 -12.01 -19.38 11.88
C ASP A 361 -10.79 -19.76 11.04
N ILE A 362 -10.08 -20.81 11.45
CA ILE A 362 -8.89 -21.32 10.76
C ILE A 362 -9.22 -22.70 10.23
N TRP A 363 -9.20 -22.83 8.92
CA TRP A 363 -9.54 -24.04 8.19
C TRP A 363 -8.29 -24.65 7.57
N LEU A 364 -8.25 -25.97 7.48
CA LEU A 364 -7.20 -26.73 6.81
C LEU A 364 -7.79 -27.35 5.54
N ARG A 365 -7.19 -27.03 4.39
CA ARG A 365 -7.51 -27.64 3.10
C ARG A 365 -7.03 -29.10 3.05
N PRO A 366 -7.69 -30.01 2.29
CA PRO A 366 -7.12 -31.33 1.97
C PRO A 366 -5.72 -31.24 1.37
N ASP A 367 -4.97 -32.34 1.45
CA ASP A 367 -3.68 -32.43 0.77
C ASP A 367 -3.93 -32.64 -0.72
N ASP A 368 -3.17 -31.97 -1.58
CA ASP A 368 -3.37 -32.11 -3.03
C ASP A 368 -2.97 -33.53 -3.49
N ASP A 369 -2.11 -34.22 -2.72
CA ASP A 369 -1.67 -35.60 -2.95
C ASP A 369 -2.71 -36.67 -2.55
N ASP A 370 -3.77 -36.31 -1.81
CA ASP A 370 -4.81 -37.24 -1.34
C ASP A 370 -6.05 -37.27 -2.25
N VAL A 371 -6.09 -36.46 -3.31
CA VAL A 371 -7.16 -36.48 -4.31
C VAL A 371 -6.78 -37.53 -5.36
N ASP A 372 -7.08 -38.80 -5.07
CA ASP A 372 -6.96 -39.87 -6.05
C ASP A 372 -7.68 -39.43 -7.34
N GLU A 373 -6.96 -39.36 -8.46
CA GLU A 373 -7.46 -39.09 -9.83
C GLU A 373 -8.39 -40.24 -10.30
N GLU A 374 -9.39 -40.62 -9.53
CA GLU A 374 -10.48 -41.43 -10.05
C GLU A 374 -11.32 -40.50 -10.95
N ASP A 375 -11.13 -40.65 -12.27
CA ASP A 375 -11.82 -40.03 -13.40
C ASP A 375 -13.37 -40.12 -13.30
N GLU A 376 -13.98 -39.53 -12.28
CA GLU A 376 -15.41 -39.26 -12.29
C GLU A 376 -15.63 -38.03 -13.17
N GLU A 377 -15.97 -38.29 -14.43
CA GLU A 377 -16.50 -37.33 -15.39
C GLU A 377 -17.70 -36.62 -14.74
N PHE A 378 -17.43 -35.49 -14.08
CA PHE A 378 -18.42 -34.78 -13.26
C PHE A 378 -19.53 -34.28 -14.19
N ASP A 379 -20.71 -34.89 -14.13
CA ASP A 379 -21.86 -34.50 -14.94
C ASP A 379 -22.34 -33.11 -14.51
N THR A 380 -21.85 -32.09 -15.23
CA THR A 380 -22.18 -30.68 -14.99
C THR A 380 -23.63 -30.33 -15.37
N SER A 381 -24.37 -31.22 -16.03
CA SER A 381 -25.71 -30.91 -16.53
C SER A 381 -26.80 -30.95 -15.45
N GLU A 382 -26.55 -31.57 -14.29
CA GLU A 382 -27.55 -31.73 -13.22
C GLU A 382 -27.59 -30.55 -12.23
N TYR A 383 -26.58 -29.66 -12.24
CA TYR A 383 -26.45 -28.58 -11.26
C TYR A 383 -26.94 -27.20 -11.74
N ASP A 384 -27.39 -27.08 -12.99
CA ASP A 384 -27.84 -25.78 -13.52
C ASP A 384 -29.20 -25.33 -12.96
N ASP A 385 -30.03 -26.26 -12.46
CA ASP A 385 -31.38 -25.95 -11.95
C ASP A 385 -31.53 -26.01 -10.40
N GLU A 386 -30.57 -26.57 -9.64
CA GLU A 386 -30.75 -26.84 -8.19
C GLU A 386 -29.84 -26.08 -7.22
N ILE A 387 -29.02 -25.13 -7.67
CA ILE A 387 -28.27 -24.27 -6.73
C ILE A 387 -29.19 -23.18 -6.15
N SER A 388 -30.12 -23.59 -5.27
CA SER A 388 -30.89 -22.73 -4.36
C SER A 388 -30.04 -22.41 -3.12
N LEU A 389 -29.21 -21.37 -3.20
CA LEU A 389 -28.38 -20.87 -2.09
C LEU A 389 -29.07 -19.85 -1.16
#